data_AF-A0A7K7RKQ3-F1
#
_entry.id   AF-A0A7K7RKQ3-F1
#
_cell.length_a   1.000
_cell.length_b   1.000
_cell.length_c   1.000
_cell.angle_alpha   90.00
_cell.angle_beta   90.00
_cell.angle_gamma   90.00
#
_symmetry.space_group_name_H-M   'P 1'
#
loop_
_entity.id
_entity.type
_entity.pdbx_description
1 polymer ?
#
loop_
_entity_poly.entity_id
_entity_poly.type
_entity_poly.pdbx_seq_one_letter_code
_entity_poly.pdbx_strand_id
1 'polypeptide(L)'
;AQNAPNSDWEKKVTEYFKEKLKENNATNWVPSLNDVPVHYLKPNSLVKFRCMVQDMFDPEFYMGVYETVDPNTNARVLHFGKYRDVAECGVSSINYMNYKLYELREEIREWKVVVLCFLNPWPHAYISASQARVSPSTSYTPSRHKRSYEEDEDMDLHPSKQKEQHMGKTCKSCFSGSGGDIHGCVEPKRLETEASAGHHVISPNCSPPLDLNFPLPGEKGPACLVKIYESWESFKVNDVLEVFGVLSVDPVLSIVNSEERDSSGLDPMECMDTMEEQRVHSPPASLVPRIHVILAQKLQHINPLLPACLNEEESKTCEFVSNFMSELSPVRAELLGFLTHALLGDSLAAEYLILHLISTVYGRRDVLPLGKFTVNLSGCPRSSAFTEHLYRLIQQLVPASYHLRMSIESMNHSRFIPHKDYTANRLVSGLLQLASNTSLVIDETQLEQGQLDTAGVHNVTALGNLITWQKVDYDFNYHRMEFPCNINVLITSEGRSLLPSDCQVHLQPQIIPPNMEEYMSSLLTAVLPSVLNKFRIYLSLLRLLDYSISDEVTKAVEEDFVEMRKNNPESVTADDLHKMLLVARFLSLSAGQTTLSRERWLRAKQLEALRKARLQQQQCVNGNEL
;
A
#
# COMPACT_ATOMS: atom_id res chain seq x y z
N ALA A 1 17.14 48.62 -9.89
CA ALA A 1 15.82 48.12 -10.35
C ALA A 1 15.50 46.90 -9.49
N GLN A 2 14.60 47.07 -8.52
CA GLN A 2 14.11 45.99 -7.68
C GLN A 2 13.26 45.08 -8.56
N ASN A 3 13.74 43.87 -8.84
CA ASN A 3 12.91 42.85 -9.43
C ASN A 3 11.79 42.56 -8.43
N ALA A 4 10.53 42.77 -8.85
CA ALA A 4 9.38 42.21 -8.15
C ALA A 4 9.62 40.70 -7.92
N PRO A 5 9.14 40.11 -6.81
CA PRO A 5 9.26 38.68 -6.58
C PRO A 5 8.48 37.96 -7.68
N ASN A 6 9.22 37.44 -8.65
CA ASN A 6 8.68 36.93 -9.89
C ASN A 6 8.12 35.53 -9.60
N SER A 7 6.83 35.41 -9.26
CA SER A 7 6.16 34.13 -8.90
C SER A 7 6.28 33.03 -9.96
N ASP A 8 6.77 33.35 -11.16
CA ASP A 8 6.99 32.39 -12.23
C ASP A 8 8.19 31.45 -12.03
N TRP A 9 9.07 31.70 -11.05
CA TRP A 9 10.21 30.81 -10.81
C TRP A 9 9.77 29.40 -10.37
N GLU A 10 8.69 29.30 -9.61
CA GLU A 10 8.16 28.03 -9.06
C GLU A 10 7.62 27.13 -10.17
N LYS A 11 6.85 27.73 -11.09
CA LYS A 11 6.38 27.07 -12.30
C LYS A 11 7.54 26.58 -13.16
N LYS A 12 8.57 27.42 -13.33
CA LYS A 12 9.78 27.03 -14.09
C LYS A 12 10.53 25.86 -13.46
N VAL A 13 10.61 25.78 -12.12
CA VAL A 13 11.22 24.64 -11.43
C VAL A 13 10.40 23.38 -11.68
N THR A 14 9.08 23.46 -11.51
CA THR A 14 8.17 22.33 -11.72
C THR A 14 8.19 21.85 -13.16
N GLU A 15 8.16 22.77 -14.14
CA GLU A 15 8.28 22.48 -15.57
C GLU A 15 9.63 21.85 -15.91
N TYR A 16 10.73 22.39 -15.39
CA TYR A 16 12.07 21.83 -15.61
C TYR A 16 12.18 20.38 -15.14
N PHE A 17 11.72 20.08 -13.91
CA PHE A 17 11.76 18.70 -13.40
C PHE A 17 10.77 17.81 -14.14
N LYS A 18 9.60 18.31 -14.54
CA LYS A 18 8.62 17.56 -15.33
C LYS A 18 9.17 17.15 -16.70
N GLU A 19 9.86 18.06 -17.39
CA GLU A 19 10.52 17.75 -18.67
C GLU A 19 11.69 16.77 -18.48
N LYS A 20 12.55 17.02 -17.48
CA LYS A 20 13.71 16.17 -17.22
C LYS A 20 13.36 14.75 -16.82
N LEU A 21 12.28 14.56 -16.05
CA LEU A 21 11.81 13.23 -15.65
C LEU A 21 11.16 12.47 -16.81
N LYS A 22 10.66 13.15 -17.85
CA LYS A 22 10.12 12.53 -19.07
C LYS A 22 11.22 11.99 -20.00
N GLU A 23 12.41 12.58 -19.98
CA GLU A 23 13.52 12.16 -20.85
C GLU A 23 14.17 10.82 -20.39
N ASN A 24 14.41 9.91 -21.33
CA ASN A 24 15.36 8.78 -21.19
C ASN A 24 15.26 7.89 -19.93
N ASN A 25 14.05 7.61 -19.42
CA ASN A 25 13.85 6.85 -18.18
C ASN A 25 14.56 7.48 -16.97
N ALA A 26 14.71 8.80 -16.92
CA ALA A 26 15.37 9.52 -15.83
C ALA A 26 14.71 9.27 -14.46
N THR A 27 13.41 8.91 -14.43
CA THR A 27 12.72 8.44 -13.22
C THR A 27 13.39 7.24 -12.55
N ASN A 28 14.06 6.36 -13.31
CA ASN A 28 14.78 5.20 -12.77
C ASN A 28 16.13 5.56 -12.16
N TRP A 29 16.63 6.77 -12.42
CA TRP A 29 17.90 7.27 -11.90
C TRP A 29 17.72 7.98 -10.56
N VAL A 30 16.51 8.45 -10.26
CA VAL A 30 16.18 9.07 -8.98
C VAL A 30 16.10 7.99 -7.89
N PRO A 31 16.86 8.11 -6.78
CA PRO A 31 16.81 7.17 -5.66
C PRO A 31 15.41 7.07 -5.05
N SER A 32 14.94 5.85 -4.81
CA SER A 32 13.65 5.58 -4.18
C SER A 32 13.78 5.39 -2.69
N LEU A 33 12.99 6.12 -1.90
CA LEU A 33 12.86 5.92 -0.46
C LEU A 33 12.13 4.60 -0.12
N ASN A 34 11.41 3.99 -1.07
CA ASN A 34 10.79 2.67 -0.88
C ASN A 34 11.83 1.54 -0.80
N ASP A 35 12.95 1.67 -1.51
CA ASP A 35 13.92 0.60 -1.72
C ASP A 35 15.24 0.84 -0.97
N VAL A 36 15.63 2.12 -0.86
CA VAL A 36 16.90 2.52 -0.25
C VAL A 36 16.65 3.02 1.17
N PRO A 37 17.26 2.39 2.20
CA PRO A 37 17.19 2.90 3.56
C PRO A 37 17.66 4.34 3.66
N VAL A 38 16.97 5.15 4.47
CA VAL A 38 17.21 6.60 4.63
C VAL A 38 18.68 6.94 4.86
N HIS A 39 19.40 6.12 5.63
CA HIS A 39 20.81 6.36 5.99
C HIS A 39 21.80 6.24 4.82
N TYR A 40 21.40 5.67 3.68
CA TYR A 40 22.20 5.66 2.45
C TYR A 40 21.89 6.84 1.53
N LEU A 41 20.80 7.56 1.78
CA LEU A 41 20.40 8.72 0.99
C LEU A 41 21.08 9.98 1.53
N LYS A 42 21.58 10.81 0.62
CA LYS A 42 22.20 12.08 0.99
C LYS A 42 21.11 13.08 1.40
N PRO A 43 21.22 13.77 2.54
CA PRO A 43 20.32 14.87 2.87
C PRO A 43 20.36 15.97 1.79
N ASN A 44 19.24 16.66 1.60
CA ASN A 44 19.03 17.69 0.58
C ASN A 44 19.26 17.22 -0.86
N SER A 45 18.99 15.94 -1.14
CA SER A 45 19.03 15.38 -2.49
C SER A 45 17.63 15.08 -3.02
N LEU A 46 17.52 15.00 -4.35
CA LEU A 46 16.28 14.61 -5.02
C LEU A 46 16.04 13.10 -4.81
N VAL A 47 14.88 12.77 -4.25
CA VAL A 47 14.41 11.40 -4.03
C VAL A 47 13.03 11.24 -4.64
N LYS A 48 12.68 9.99 -4.96
CA LYS A 48 11.32 9.60 -5.31
C LYS A 48 10.71 8.74 -4.21
N PHE A 49 9.41 8.84 -4.05
CA PHE A 49 8.67 8.08 -3.06
C PHE A 49 7.29 7.72 -3.58
N ARG A 50 6.99 6.43 -3.64
CA ARG A 50 5.66 5.94 -3.99
C ARG A 50 4.91 5.56 -2.73
N CYS A 51 3.74 6.12 -2.55
CA CYS A 51 3.10 6.11 -1.24
C CYS A 51 1.58 6.29 -1.30
N MET A 52 0.92 6.10 -0.16
CA MET A 52 -0.51 6.33 0.01
C MET A 52 -0.73 7.36 1.11
N VAL A 53 -1.59 8.35 0.84
CA VAL A 53 -1.96 9.36 1.84
C VAL A 53 -2.80 8.70 2.92
N GLN A 54 -2.29 8.65 4.15
CA GLN A 54 -2.99 8.04 5.28
C GLN A 54 -3.67 9.08 6.17
N ASP A 55 -2.99 10.20 6.40
CA ASP A 55 -3.49 11.30 7.21
C ASP A 55 -3.06 12.64 6.59
N MET A 56 -3.93 13.65 6.72
CA MET A 56 -3.69 14.99 6.23
C MET A 56 -3.72 15.91 7.45
N PHE A 57 -2.56 16.43 7.85
CA PHE A 57 -2.47 17.34 8.98
C PHE A 57 -2.93 18.75 8.61
N ASP A 58 -3.12 19.54 9.67
CA ASP A 58 -3.45 20.95 9.55
C ASP A 58 -2.30 21.72 8.84
N PRO A 59 -2.61 22.83 8.17
CA PRO A 59 -1.60 23.62 7.47
C PRO A 59 -0.56 24.22 8.43
N GLU A 60 0.70 24.17 8.03
CA GLU A 60 1.82 24.82 8.71
C GLU A 60 2.22 26.09 7.97
N PHE A 61 2.72 27.10 8.70
CA PHE A 61 3.27 28.31 8.08
C PHE A 61 4.79 28.22 7.99
N TYR A 62 5.35 28.63 6.85
CA TYR A 62 6.79 28.72 6.66
C TYR A 62 7.22 30.09 6.16
N MET A 63 8.51 30.36 6.33
CA MET A 63 9.16 31.59 5.88
C MET A 63 9.58 31.44 4.41
N GLY A 64 8.76 31.94 3.47
CA GLY A 64 9.05 31.80 2.03
C GLY A 64 10.38 32.44 1.63
N VAL A 65 10.56 33.71 1.96
CA VAL A 65 11.80 34.48 1.76
C VAL A 65 12.11 35.26 3.03
N TYR A 66 13.35 35.22 3.51
CA TYR A 66 13.78 35.95 4.70
C TYR A 66 15.18 36.53 4.53
N GLU A 67 15.46 37.62 5.25
CA GLU A 67 16.76 38.28 5.26
C GLU A 67 17.47 37.99 6.58
N THR A 68 18.70 37.49 6.52
CA THR A 68 19.57 37.37 7.69
C THR A 68 20.56 38.53 7.70
N VAL A 69 20.86 39.04 8.89
CA VAL A 69 21.86 40.08 9.09
C VAL A 69 22.97 39.47 9.93
N ASP A 70 24.18 39.40 9.38
CA ASP A 70 25.34 38.96 10.16
C ASP A 70 25.68 40.03 11.20
N PRO A 71 25.63 39.71 12.52
CA PRO A 71 25.89 40.67 13.57
C PRO A 71 27.33 41.24 13.51
N ASN A 72 28.27 40.52 12.91
CA ASN A 72 29.68 40.93 12.86
C ASN A 72 29.99 41.82 11.66
N THR A 73 29.32 41.61 10.53
CA THR A 73 29.62 42.32 9.27
C THR A 73 28.52 43.28 8.82
N ASN A 74 27.34 43.25 9.47
CA ASN A 74 26.10 43.91 9.01
C ASN A 74 25.72 43.57 7.56
N ALA A 75 26.30 42.51 7.00
CA ALA A 75 25.96 42.03 5.67
C ALA A 75 24.56 41.44 5.72
N ARG A 76 23.74 41.83 4.75
CA ARG A 76 22.39 41.30 4.60
C ARG A 76 22.36 40.26 3.51
N VAL A 77 21.88 39.07 3.84
CA VAL A 77 21.77 37.95 2.90
C VAL A 77 20.31 37.54 2.81
N LEU A 78 19.80 37.46 1.59
CA LEU A 78 18.46 36.96 1.31
C LEU A 78 18.52 35.44 1.22
N HIS A 79 17.65 34.76 1.95
CA HIS A 79 17.48 33.32 1.94
C HIS A 79 16.07 32.93 1.49
N PHE A 80 15.96 31.71 0.97
CA PHE A 80 14.71 31.06 0.61
C PHE A 80 14.43 29.93 1.60
N GLY A 81 13.22 29.87 2.14
CA GLY A 81 12.80 28.79 3.04
C GLY A 81 12.04 27.66 2.32
N LYS A 82 11.69 27.82 1.03
CA LYS A 82 11.04 26.74 0.26
C LYS A 82 11.98 25.53 0.13
N TYR A 83 11.42 24.34 0.27
CA TYR A 83 12.10 23.03 0.27
C TYR A 83 13.07 22.79 1.45
N ARG A 84 12.84 23.47 2.59
CA ARG A 84 13.67 23.32 3.79
C ARG A 84 12.81 23.33 5.05
N ASP A 85 13.21 22.57 6.06
CA ASP A 85 12.54 22.54 7.36
C ASP A 85 13.08 23.60 8.33
N VAL A 86 14.36 23.96 8.23
CA VAL A 86 15.04 24.89 9.14
C VAL A 86 15.58 26.09 8.37
N ALA A 87 15.41 27.29 8.92
CA ALA A 87 16.04 28.49 8.40
C ALA A 87 17.58 28.42 8.58
N GLU A 88 18.34 28.76 7.54
CA GLU A 88 19.79 28.84 7.58
C GLU A 88 20.22 30.02 8.46
N CYS A 89 20.35 29.76 9.76
CA CYS A 89 21.00 30.63 10.70
C CYS A 89 22.45 30.16 10.87
N GLY A 90 23.43 31.00 10.55
CA GLY A 90 24.84 30.68 10.80
C GLY A 90 25.09 30.29 12.27
N VAL A 91 26.00 29.36 12.50
CA VAL A 91 26.30 28.72 13.80
C VAL A 91 26.74 29.71 14.91
N SER A 92 26.96 30.99 14.56
CA SER A 92 27.30 32.08 15.48
C SER A 92 26.12 33.01 15.83
N SER A 93 24.88 32.61 15.55
CA SER A 93 23.68 33.45 15.75
C SER A 93 22.76 32.93 16.84
N ILE A 94 23.29 32.70 18.05
CA ILE A 94 22.49 32.40 19.26
C ILE A 94 21.91 33.69 19.90
N ASN A 95 22.20 34.87 19.35
CA ASN A 95 21.56 36.11 19.80
C ASN A 95 20.27 36.38 19.01
N TYR A 96 19.16 36.00 19.63
CA TYR A 96 17.82 36.48 19.32
C TYR A 96 17.79 38.02 19.23
N MET A 97 16.90 38.57 18.38
CA MET A 97 16.43 39.97 18.34
C MET A 97 16.99 40.96 17.30
N ASN A 98 17.22 40.58 16.02
CA ASN A 98 17.18 41.56 14.91
C ASN A 98 16.95 40.93 13.52
N TYR A 99 15.88 40.13 13.37
CA TYR A 99 15.37 39.79 12.04
C TYR A 99 14.38 40.86 11.61
N LYS A 100 14.73 41.65 10.59
CA LYS A 100 13.70 42.35 9.80
C LYS A 100 13.08 41.32 8.88
N LEU A 101 12.06 40.60 9.35
CA LEU A 101 11.25 39.79 8.46
C LEU A 101 10.51 40.72 7.49
N TYR A 102 10.88 40.68 6.22
CA TYR A 102 9.95 41.04 5.16
C TYR A 102 9.02 39.84 4.98
N GLU A 103 7.97 39.76 5.80
CA GLU A 103 7.02 38.64 5.84
C GLU A 103 6.24 38.50 4.53
N LEU A 104 6.56 37.48 3.72
CA LEU A 104 5.52 36.64 3.15
C LEU A 104 5.50 35.35 3.97
N ARG A 105 4.56 35.25 4.91
CA ARG A 105 4.17 33.97 5.48
C ARG A 105 3.39 33.25 4.40
N GLU A 106 3.92 32.13 3.95
CA GLU A 106 3.24 31.27 2.99
C GLU A 106 2.77 30.00 3.73
N GLU A 107 1.68 29.43 3.25
CA GLU A 107 1.06 28.24 3.82
C GLU A 107 1.67 26.99 3.16
N ILE A 108 2.11 26.02 3.96
CA ILE A 108 2.45 24.66 3.55
C ILE A 108 1.42 23.72 4.17
N ARG A 109 1.10 22.64 3.47
CA ARG A 109 0.47 21.50 4.13
C ARG A 109 1.46 20.36 4.30
N GLU A 110 1.61 19.90 5.53
CA GLU A 110 2.36 18.68 5.84
C GLU A 110 1.40 17.50 5.86
N TRP A 111 1.68 16.50 5.04
CA TRP A 111 0.89 15.28 5.01
C TRP A 111 1.67 14.13 5.58
N LYS A 112 1.02 13.34 6.43
CA LYS A 112 1.58 12.06 6.82
C LYS A 112 1.24 11.01 5.79
N VAL A 113 2.29 10.55 5.14
CA VAL A 113 2.19 9.67 4.01
C VAL A 113 3.02 8.43 4.31
N VAL A 114 2.43 7.26 4.14
CA VAL A 114 3.11 6.02 4.48
C VAL A 114 3.36 5.24 3.20
N VAL A 115 4.42 4.43 3.18
CA VAL A 115 4.64 3.50 2.07
C VAL A 115 3.38 2.66 1.85
N LEU A 116 3.14 2.27 0.59
CA LEU A 116 2.11 1.28 0.27
C LEU A 116 2.50 -0.06 0.92
N CYS A 117 2.06 -0.29 2.16
CA CYS A 117 2.52 -1.43 2.95
C CYS A 117 1.85 -2.76 2.58
N PHE A 118 0.78 -2.71 1.77
CA PHE A 118 0.02 -3.86 1.26
C PHE A 118 0.43 -4.30 -0.17
N LEU A 119 1.61 -3.86 -0.65
CA LEU A 119 2.18 -4.32 -1.91
C LEU A 119 2.55 -5.80 -1.83
N ASN A 120 2.25 -6.56 -2.88
CA ASN A 120 2.70 -7.95 -2.99
C ASN A 120 4.24 -8.01 -3.16
N PRO A 121 4.88 -9.17 -3.02
CA PRO A 121 6.34 -9.26 -3.13
C PRO A 121 6.89 -8.94 -4.53
N TRP A 122 6.12 -9.27 -5.58
CA TRP A 122 6.62 -9.16 -6.97
C TRP A 122 6.76 -7.72 -7.48
N PRO A 123 5.84 -6.75 -7.22
CA PRO A 123 6.07 -5.37 -7.60
C PRO A 123 7.28 -4.80 -6.89
N HIS A 124 7.47 -5.14 -5.61
CA HIS A 124 8.65 -4.71 -4.85
C HIS A 124 9.93 -5.24 -5.50
N ALA A 125 9.99 -6.55 -5.80
CA ALA A 125 11.12 -7.15 -6.48
C ALA A 125 11.40 -6.52 -7.86
N TYR A 126 10.35 -6.22 -8.63
CA TYR A 126 10.48 -5.58 -9.95
C TYR A 126 10.98 -4.13 -9.85
N ILE A 127 10.46 -3.36 -8.91
CA ILE A 127 10.87 -1.97 -8.67
C ILE A 127 12.32 -1.94 -8.18
N SER A 128 12.69 -2.80 -7.23
CA SER A 128 14.06 -2.88 -6.73
C SER A 128 15.06 -3.35 -7.81
N ALA A 129 14.63 -4.18 -8.76
CA ALA A 129 15.46 -4.65 -9.88
C ALA A 129 15.61 -3.63 -11.02
N SER A 130 14.63 -2.73 -11.20
CA SER A 130 14.61 -1.76 -12.31
C SER A 130 15.27 -0.42 -11.97
N GLN A 131 15.60 -0.18 -10.70
CA GLN A 131 16.25 1.06 -10.25
C GLN A 131 17.77 1.03 -10.33
N ALA A 132 18.35 2.18 -10.64
CA ALA A 132 19.79 2.39 -10.51
C ALA A 132 20.19 2.25 -9.04
N ARG A 133 21.09 1.30 -8.73
CA ARG A 133 21.62 1.14 -7.37
C ARG A 133 22.43 2.37 -7.00
N VAL A 134 22.00 3.07 -5.95
CA VAL A 134 22.86 4.08 -5.32
C VAL A 134 24.06 3.35 -4.75
N SER A 135 25.22 3.52 -5.38
CA SER A 135 26.48 3.15 -4.74
C SER A 135 26.70 4.17 -3.62
N PRO A 136 26.99 3.75 -2.37
CA PRO A 136 27.34 4.71 -1.33
C PRO A 136 28.47 5.57 -1.88
N SER A 137 28.21 6.87 -2.00
CA SER A 137 29.23 7.80 -2.46
C SER A 137 30.42 7.64 -1.53
N THR A 138 31.58 7.31 -2.07
CA THR A 138 32.84 7.15 -1.31
C THR A 138 33.28 8.45 -0.62
N SER A 139 32.55 9.55 -0.83
CA SER A 139 32.70 10.86 -0.17
C SER A 139 31.77 11.11 1.01
N TYR A 140 30.81 10.22 1.32
CA TYR A 140 29.91 10.35 2.46
C TYR A 140 30.02 9.13 3.38
N THR A 141 30.59 9.34 4.56
CA THR A 141 30.52 8.38 5.66
C THR A 141 29.33 8.75 6.54
N PRO A 142 28.35 7.85 6.77
CA PRO A 142 27.26 8.13 7.70
C PRO A 142 27.86 8.29 9.10
N SER A 143 27.75 9.47 9.68
CA SER A 143 28.22 9.76 11.04
C SER A 143 27.33 9.05 12.05
N ARG A 144 27.66 7.79 12.36
CA ARG A 144 27.17 7.13 13.57
C ARG A 144 27.71 7.91 14.77
N HIS A 145 26.89 8.76 15.38
CA HIS A 145 27.18 9.29 16.70
C HIS A 145 27.12 8.11 17.69
N LYS A 146 28.30 7.58 18.00
CA LYS A 146 28.50 6.70 19.16
C LYS A 146 28.12 7.53 20.40
N ARG A 147 27.09 7.14 21.14
CA ARG A 147 26.83 7.71 22.47
C ARG A 147 28.11 7.51 23.30
N SER A 148 28.71 8.60 23.78
CA SER A 148 29.74 8.51 24.80
C SER A 148 29.09 7.94 26.06
N TYR A 149 29.66 6.88 26.58
CA TYR A 149 29.33 6.36 27.90
C TYR A 149 30.06 7.29 28.87
N GLU A 150 29.33 8.17 29.56
CA GLU A 150 29.91 8.89 30.70
C GLU A 150 29.93 7.93 31.90
N GLU A 151 31.09 7.84 32.53
CA GLU A 151 31.35 7.02 33.72
C GLU A 151 30.66 7.65 34.92
N ASP A 152 29.60 7.02 35.43
CA ASP A 152 29.05 7.35 36.75
C ASP A 152 29.94 6.72 37.84
N GLU A 153 30.71 7.58 38.52
CA GLU A 153 31.28 7.33 39.84
C GLU A 153 30.15 7.38 40.89
N ASP A 154 29.89 6.29 41.61
CA ASP A 154 29.84 6.31 43.10
C ASP A 154 29.45 4.96 43.76
N MET A 155 30.39 4.50 44.61
CA MET A 155 30.25 4.02 46.01
C MET A 155 29.27 2.88 46.37
N ASP A 156 29.84 1.69 46.66
CA ASP A 156 30.13 1.19 48.03
C ASP A 156 30.11 -0.35 48.11
N LEU A 157 31.28 -0.95 48.40
CA LEU A 157 31.43 -2.36 48.76
C LEU A 157 32.16 -2.49 50.11
N HIS A 158 31.48 -3.05 51.10
CA HIS A 158 32.08 -3.61 52.31
C HIS A 158 32.21 -5.15 52.18
N PRO A 159 33.09 -5.83 52.96
CA PRO A 159 34.15 -6.61 52.34
C PRO A 159 34.23 -8.08 52.82
N SER A 160 34.99 -8.84 52.02
CA SER A 160 35.89 -9.93 52.41
C SER A 160 35.32 -11.29 52.89
N LYS A 161 35.68 -12.38 52.17
CA LYS A 161 36.74 -13.32 52.60
C LYS A 161 37.00 -14.48 51.60
N GLN A 162 38.25 -14.51 51.13
CA GLN A 162 39.22 -15.64 51.09
C GLN A 162 39.03 -16.85 50.15
N LYS A 163 40.13 -17.08 49.37
CA LYS A 163 40.84 -18.35 49.05
C LYS A 163 40.06 -19.43 48.27
N GLU A 164 40.64 -20.26 47.39
CA GLU A 164 42.00 -20.65 47.06
C GLU A 164 41.99 -21.38 45.70
N GLN A 165 43.18 -21.55 45.12
CA GLN A 165 43.50 -22.20 43.85
C GLN A 165 43.28 -23.73 43.86
N HIS A 166 42.90 -24.35 42.73
CA HIS A 166 43.66 -25.41 42.02
C HIS A 166 42.87 -26.23 40.96
N MET A 167 43.50 -26.34 39.79
CA MET A 167 43.66 -27.51 38.88
C MET A 167 42.49 -28.46 38.53
N GLY A 168 42.17 -28.50 37.22
CA GLY A 168 42.55 -29.64 36.37
C GLY A 168 41.45 -30.59 35.86
N LYS A 169 41.31 -30.70 34.51
CA LYS A 169 41.27 -31.94 33.68
C LYS A 169 40.80 -31.61 32.24
N THR A 170 41.71 -31.49 31.24
CA THR A 170 42.14 -32.49 30.23
C THR A 170 41.01 -32.92 29.26
N CYS A 171 40.91 -32.42 28.02
CA CYS A 171 41.65 -32.70 26.76
C CYS A 171 41.27 -33.98 25.99
N LYS A 172 41.36 -33.85 24.65
CA LYS A 172 41.53 -34.83 23.54
C LYS A 172 40.25 -35.11 22.74
N SER A 173 40.26 -35.06 21.40
CA SER A 173 41.26 -35.66 20.50
C SER A 173 41.67 -34.81 19.28
N CYS A 174 42.94 -34.98 18.93
CA CYS A 174 43.68 -34.45 17.79
C CYS A 174 43.72 -35.43 16.59
N PHE A 175 44.47 -35.01 15.55
CA PHE A 175 45.13 -35.74 14.46
C PHE A 175 44.43 -35.69 13.09
N SER A 176 45.11 -35.46 11.95
CA SER A 176 46.54 -35.22 11.62
C SER A 176 46.60 -34.74 10.16
N GLY A 177 47.36 -33.71 9.76
CA GLY A 177 48.74 -33.80 9.25
C GLY A 177 48.78 -33.24 7.80
N SER A 178 49.35 -32.04 7.55
CA SER A 178 50.76 -31.71 7.21
C SER A 178 51.14 -32.13 5.76
N GLY A 179 51.65 -31.30 4.86
CA GLY A 179 52.08 -29.90 4.87
C GLY A 179 52.57 -29.46 3.46
N GLY A 180 53.05 -28.21 3.31
CA GLY A 180 53.85 -27.78 2.14
C GLY A 180 53.52 -26.41 1.55
N ASP A 181 54.31 -25.41 1.93
CA ASP A 181 54.39 -23.96 1.60
C ASP A 181 54.08 -23.46 0.17
N ILE A 182 53.52 -22.23 0.07
CA ILE A 182 54.12 -20.98 -0.52
C ILE A 182 53.03 -19.89 -0.77
N HIS A 183 53.22 -18.72 -0.15
CA HIS A 183 52.78 -17.33 -0.47
C HIS A 183 51.44 -17.03 -1.19
N GLY A 184 50.62 -16.17 -0.57
CA GLY A 184 49.61 -15.35 -1.26
C GLY A 184 48.57 -14.70 -0.33
N CYS A 185 48.81 -13.45 0.07
CA CYS A 185 47.92 -12.60 0.86
C CYS A 185 46.62 -12.26 0.08
N VAL A 186 45.46 -12.74 0.52
CA VAL A 186 44.12 -12.17 0.24
C VAL A 186 43.19 -12.48 1.42
N GLU A 187 42.77 -11.47 2.18
CA GLU A 187 41.69 -11.56 3.18
C GLU A 187 40.35 -11.88 2.49
N PRO A 188 39.58 -12.91 2.94
CA PRO A 188 38.22 -13.13 2.49
C PRO A 188 37.24 -12.24 3.26
N LYS A 189 36.40 -11.53 2.50
CA LYS A 189 35.21 -10.78 2.94
C LYS A 189 34.38 -11.62 3.91
N ARG A 190 34.21 -11.11 5.13
CA ARG A 190 33.22 -11.60 6.10
C ARG A 190 31.82 -11.31 5.56
N LEU A 191 31.08 -12.37 5.21
CA LEU A 191 29.62 -12.35 5.16
C LEU A 191 29.12 -12.14 6.59
N GLU A 192 28.32 -11.11 6.84
CA GLU A 192 27.55 -11.02 8.08
C GLU A 192 26.26 -11.83 7.91
N THR A 193 26.18 -12.87 8.75
CA THR A 193 25.06 -13.79 8.93
C THR A 193 23.88 -13.06 9.55
N GLU A 194 22.69 -13.28 8.98
CA GLU A 194 21.40 -12.89 9.55
C GLU A 194 21.28 -13.38 11.00
N ALA A 195 21.02 -12.45 11.93
CA ALA A 195 20.75 -12.80 13.31
C ALA A 195 19.35 -13.44 13.42
N SER A 196 19.33 -14.69 13.89
CA SER A 196 18.13 -15.50 14.09
C SER A 196 17.18 -14.90 15.13
N ALA A 197 15.88 -15.10 14.88
CA ALA A 197 14.79 -14.74 15.77
C ALA A 197 14.92 -15.40 17.16
N GLY A 198 14.94 -14.58 18.22
CA GLY A 198 14.92 -15.04 19.60
C GLY A 198 14.63 -13.91 20.59
N HIS A 199 13.42 -13.92 21.16
CA HIS A 199 12.96 -13.28 22.40
C HIS A 199 13.63 -11.96 22.85
N HIS A 200 12.95 -10.83 22.62
CA HIS A 200 13.24 -9.55 23.26
C HIS A 200 12.90 -9.62 24.75
N VAL A 201 13.93 -9.60 25.61
CA VAL A 201 13.80 -9.20 27.01
C VAL A 201 13.68 -7.67 27.05
N ILE A 202 12.59 -7.18 27.64
CA ILE A 202 12.27 -5.76 27.79
C ILE A 202 13.26 -5.13 28.78
N SER A 203 14.08 -4.18 28.33
CA SER A 203 14.77 -3.22 29.20
C SER A 203 13.79 -2.13 29.64
N PRO A 204 13.77 -1.66 30.91
CA PRO A 204 12.68 -0.81 31.41
C PRO A 204 12.75 0.68 31.01
N ASN A 205 13.80 1.11 30.32
CA ASN A 205 14.10 2.55 30.08
C ASN A 205 14.07 2.96 28.60
N CYS A 206 13.18 2.40 27.79
CA CYS A 206 12.90 2.93 26.44
C CYS A 206 11.47 3.43 26.38
N SER A 207 11.30 4.69 25.96
CA SER A 207 10.02 5.24 25.52
C SER A 207 9.29 4.22 24.64
N PRO A 208 7.95 4.08 24.72
CA PRO A 208 7.23 3.15 23.88
C PRO A 208 7.61 3.37 22.40
N PRO A 209 7.79 2.30 21.62
CA PRO A 209 8.14 2.44 20.21
C PRO A 209 7.09 3.33 19.53
N LEU A 210 7.53 4.35 18.79
CA LEU A 210 6.63 5.23 18.05
C LEU A 210 5.77 4.39 17.09
N ASP A 211 4.46 4.40 17.31
CA ASP A 211 3.52 3.76 16.40
C ASP A 211 3.51 4.53 15.08
N LEU A 212 3.93 3.86 14.00
CA LEU A 212 4.06 4.47 12.68
C LEU A 212 2.72 4.58 11.92
N ASN A 213 1.61 4.07 12.48
CA ASN A 213 0.25 4.09 11.92
C ASN A 213 0.00 3.14 10.74
N PHE A 214 0.66 1.99 10.70
CA PHE A 214 0.40 1.08 9.59
C PHE A 214 -1.02 0.50 9.68
N PRO A 215 -1.78 0.45 8.56
CA PRO A 215 -3.15 -0.02 8.54
C PRO A 215 -3.24 -1.52 8.78
N LEU A 216 -2.21 -2.30 8.42
CA LEU A 216 -2.19 -3.74 8.64
C LEU A 216 -1.19 -4.15 9.74
N PRO A 217 -1.52 -5.19 10.51
CA PRO A 217 -0.65 -5.66 11.58
C PRO A 217 0.63 -6.30 11.03
N GLY A 218 1.78 -5.94 11.63
CA GLY A 218 3.09 -6.54 11.32
C GLY A 218 3.82 -5.93 10.11
N GLU A 219 3.28 -4.87 9.51
CA GLU A 219 3.93 -4.17 8.39
C GLU A 219 5.24 -3.48 8.82
N LYS A 220 6.23 -3.57 7.94
CA LYS A 220 7.54 -2.94 8.10
C LYS A 220 7.85 -2.19 6.81
N GLY A 221 7.68 -0.88 6.82
CA GLY A 221 7.99 -0.01 5.70
C GLY A 221 8.47 1.36 6.16
N PRO A 222 9.05 2.19 5.27
CA PRO A 222 9.27 3.60 5.59
C PRO A 222 7.93 4.32 5.80
N ALA A 223 7.85 5.15 6.83
CA ALA A 223 6.85 6.23 6.91
C ALA A 223 7.54 7.53 6.53
N CYS A 224 6.84 8.44 5.85
CA CYS A 224 7.42 9.72 5.42
C CYS A 224 6.44 10.86 5.65
N LEU A 225 6.94 11.99 6.11
CA LEU A 225 6.17 13.23 6.08
C LEU A 225 6.43 13.91 4.74
N VAL A 226 5.37 14.31 4.05
CA VAL A 226 5.43 14.86 2.69
C VAL A 226 4.86 16.26 2.74
N LYS A 227 5.70 17.27 2.51
CA LYS A 227 5.34 18.69 2.55
C LYS A 227 5.03 19.19 1.15
N ILE A 228 3.78 19.58 0.93
CA ILE A 228 3.27 20.04 -0.37
C ILE A 228 3.01 21.54 -0.31
N TYR A 229 3.62 22.24 -1.25
CA TYR A 229 3.53 23.70 -1.38
C TYR A 229 2.39 24.13 -2.30
N GLU A 230 2.15 23.38 -3.37
CA GLU A 230 1.21 23.74 -4.44
C GLU A 230 0.28 22.58 -4.78
N SER A 231 -0.91 22.90 -5.29
CA SER A 231 -1.90 21.92 -5.77
C SER A 231 -2.33 20.85 -4.75
N TRP A 232 -2.24 21.16 -3.45
CA TRP A 232 -2.64 20.27 -2.36
C TRP A 232 -4.14 19.89 -2.42
N GLU A 233 -5.00 20.73 -3.01
CA GLU A 233 -6.43 20.45 -3.20
C GLU A 233 -6.71 19.23 -4.11
N SER A 234 -5.73 18.83 -4.93
CA SER A 234 -5.90 17.79 -5.94
C SER A 234 -5.83 16.36 -5.39
N PHE A 235 -5.32 16.19 -4.16
CA PHE A 235 -5.15 14.87 -3.56
C PHE A 235 -6.02 14.72 -2.30
N LYS A 236 -6.44 13.49 -2.05
CA LYS A 236 -7.30 13.11 -0.92
C LYS A 236 -6.70 11.96 -0.12
N VAL A 237 -7.20 11.75 1.09
CA VAL A 237 -6.90 10.54 1.87
C VAL A 237 -7.18 9.29 1.03
N ASN A 238 -6.31 8.29 1.12
CA ASN A 238 -6.27 7.04 0.36
C ASN A 238 -5.84 7.17 -1.11
N ASP A 239 -5.51 8.37 -1.59
CA ASP A 239 -4.89 8.50 -2.90
C ASP A 239 -3.46 7.92 -2.88
N VAL A 240 -3.12 7.24 -3.98
CA VAL A 240 -1.78 6.71 -4.21
C VAL A 240 -1.00 7.71 -5.06
N LEU A 241 0.15 8.12 -4.57
CA LEU A 241 0.98 9.16 -5.15
C LEU A 241 2.38 8.62 -5.48
N GLU A 242 2.94 9.12 -6.57
CA GLU A 242 4.37 9.11 -6.82
C GLU A 242 4.90 10.53 -6.66
N VAL A 243 5.77 10.72 -5.68
CA VAL A 243 6.27 12.02 -5.25
C VAL A 243 7.75 12.12 -5.58
N PHE A 244 8.16 13.24 -6.17
CA PHE A 244 9.54 13.63 -6.38
C PHE A 244 9.81 14.88 -5.56
N GLY A 245 10.83 14.84 -4.71
CA GLY A 245 11.08 15.94 -3.79
C GLY A 245 12.46 15.91 -3.15
N VAL A 246 12.74 16.94 -2.38
CA VAL A 246 14.01 17.10 -1.66
C VAL A 246 13.89 16.39 -0.32
N LEU A 247 14.78 15.44 -0.05
CA LEU A 247 14.86 14.73 1.23
C LEU A 247 15.46 15.65 2.31
N SER A 248 14.70 15.92 3.35
CA SER A 248 15.15 16.64 4.55
C SER A 248 15.36 15.66 5.71
N VAL A 249 16.59 15.65 6.23
CA VAL A 249 17.01 14.84 7.39
C VAL A 249 17.83 15.75 8.30
N ASP A 250 17.16 16.71 8.95
CA ASP A 250 17.82 17.63 9.86
C ASP A 250 17.76 17.11 11.32
N PRO A 251 18.91 16.92 12.00
CA PRO A 251 18.95 16.49 13.39
C PRO A 251 18.36 17.50 14.38
N VAL A 252 18.28 18.80 14.04
CA VAL A 252 17.68 19.82 14.92
C VAL A 252 16.19 19.51 15.19
N LEU A 253 15.52 18.87 14.24
CA LEU A 253 14.13 18.41 14.37
C LEU A 253 13.95 17.26 15.38
N SER A 254 15.04 16.64 15.84
CA SER A 254 15.00 15.61 16.90
C SER A 254 15.19 16.17 18.31
N ILE A 255 15.76 17.38 18.44
CA ILE A 255 16.14 17.99 19.73
C ILE A 255 14.94 18.60 20.45
N VAL A 256 13.85 18.92 19.75
CA VAL A 256 12.58 19.37 20.34
C VAL A 256 11.90 18.33 21.24
N ASN A 257 12.37 17.08 21.26
CA ASN A 257 11.90 15.99 22.11
C ASN A 257 12.71 15.78 23.40
N SER A 258 13.83 16.49 23.59
CA SER A 258 14.60 16.42 24.82
C SER A 258 13.99 17.34 25.87
N GLU A 259 13.81 16.84 27.08
CA GLU A 259 13.11 17.48 28.21
C GLU A 259 13.73 18.80 28.74
N GLU A 260 14.65 19.44 28.00
CA GLU A 260 15.38 20.64 28.39
C GLU A 260 14.74 21.94 27.86
N ARG A 261 13.41 22.05 27.91
CA ARG A 261 12.72 23.31 27.59
C ARG A 261 12.47 24.18 28.82
N ASP A 262 13.42 24.22 29.75
CA ASP A 262 13.43 25.22 30.85
C ASP A 262 14.16 26.52 30.46
N SER A 263 14.63 26.69 29.22
CA SER A 263 15.35 27.91 28.82
C SER A 263 15.21 28.35 27.37
N SER A 264 14.01 28.32 26.80
CA SER A 264 13.70 29.10 25.58
C SER A 264 12.43 29.91 25.78
N GLY A 265 12.57 31.23 25.94
CA GLY A 265 11.49 32.19 26.18
C GLY A 265 10.59 32.43 24.96
N LEU A 266 9.93 31.38 24.48
CA LEU A 266 8.68 31.52 23.73
C LEU A 266 7.55 31.63 24.76
N ASP A 267 6.64 32.58 24.56
CA ASP A 267 5.51 32.80 25.48
C ASP A 267 4.75 31.47 25.70
N PRO A 268 4.47 31.06 26.96
CA PRO A 268 3.71 29.85 27.29
C PRO A 268 2.29 29.78 26.71
N MET A 269 1.86 30.82 25.99
CA MET A 269 0.52 30.98 25.43
C MET A 269 0.41 30.47 23.97
N GLU A 270 1.51 30.19 23.27
CA GLU A 270 1.48 29.79 21.84
C GLU A 270 1.69 28.28 21.57
N CYS A 271 2.06 27.47 22.56
CA CYS A 271 2.20 26.02 22.41
C CYS A 271 1.07 25.31 23.15
N MET A 272 -0.10 25.27 22.52
CA MET A 272 -1.30 24.54 23.01
C MET A 272 -1.25 23.04 22.69
N ASP A 273 -0.19 22.55 22.03
CA ASP A 273 -0.08 21.17 21.58
C ASP A 273 0.27 20.24 22.74
N THR A 274 -0.35 19.06 22.77
CA THR A 274 0.01 18.06 23.78
C THR A 274 1.39 17.45 23.50
N MET A 275 2.05 16.90 24.51
CA MET A 275 3.33 16.18 24.32
C MET A 275 3.18 14.94 23.40
N GLU A 276 1.97 14.40 23.27
CA GLU A 276 1.66 13.30 22.34
C GLU A 276 1.53 13.81 20.91
N GLU A 277 0.83 14.94 20.72
CA GLU A 277 0.71 15.65 19.44
C GLU A 277 2.10 16.02 18.89
N GLN A 278 2.94 16.67 19.71
CA GLN A 278 4.27 17.09 19.27
C GLN A 278 5.17 15.89 18.88
N ARG A 279 5.01 14.72 19.53
CA ARG A 279 5.73 13.49 19.15
C ARG A 279 5.26 12.89 17.83
N VAL A 280 3.99 13.06 17.47
CA VAL A 280 3.42 12.51 16.23
C VAL A 280 3.66 13.42 15.03
N HIS A 281 3.59 14.74 15.22
CA HIS A 281 3.84 15.74 14.16
C HIS A 281 5.33 16.01 13.94
N SER A 282 6.15 15.92 15.00
CA SER A 282 7.60 16.08 14.94
C SER A 282 8.38 14.81 15.32
N PRO A 283 8.21 13.69 14.59
CA PRO A 283 8.99 12.49 14.82
C PRO A 283 10.46 12.71 14.42
N PRO A 284 11.41 11.96 15.03
CA PRO A 284 12.80 11.99 14.63
C PRO A 284 12.96 11.64 13.14
N ALA A 285 13.74 12.46 12.41
CA ALA A 285 13.96 12.28 10.97
C ALA A 285 14.66 10.95 10.60
N SER A 286 15.28 10.28 11.58
CA SER A 286 15.83 8.93 11.43
C SER A 286 14.77 7.83 11.31
N LEU A 287 13.57 8.06 11.87
CA LEU A 287 12.44 7.14 11.84
C LEU A 287 11.43 7.52 10.75
N VAL A 288 11.15 8.83 10.64
CA VAL A 288 10.20 9.36 9.66
C VAL A 288 10.86 10.54 8.94
N PRO A 289 11.50 10.31 7.78
CA PRO A 289 12.07 11.38 6.96
C PRO A 289 10.99 12.35 6.45
N ARG A 290 11.42 13.57 6.10
CA ARG A 290 10.58 14.60 5.46
C ARG A 290 10.97 14.74 3.99
N ILE A 291 9.99 14.81 3.11
CA ILE A 291 10.19 15.11 1.69
C ILE A 291 9.45 16.40 1.36
N HIS A 292 10.17 17.40 0.87
CA HIS A 292 9.58 18.59 0.30
C HIS A 292 9.27 18.37 -1.18
N VAL A 293 7.98 18.36 -1.53
CA VAL A 293 7.51 17.94 -2.85
C VAL A 293 7.75 19.01 -3.91
N ILE A 294 8.44 18.63 -4.98
CA ILE A 294 8.57 19.43 -6.20
C ILE A 294 7.50 18.99 -7.21
N LEU A 295 7.31 17.68 -7.38
CA LEU A 295 6.32 17.11 -8.29
C LEU A 295 5.60 15.96 -7.59
N ALA A 296 4.26 16.00 -7.60
CA ALA A 296 3.43 14.88 -7.16
C ALA A 296 2.52 14.45 -8.30
N GLN A 297 2.50 13.14 -8.56
CA GLN A 297 1.64 12.52 -9.55
C GLN A 297 0.71 11.53 -8.88
N LYS A 298 -0.60 11.69 -9.11
CA LYS A 298 -1.60 10.70 -8.70
C LYS A 298 -1.52 9.49 -9.63
N LEU A 299 -1.30 8.31 -9.05
CA LEU A 299 -1.22 7.07 -9.81
C LEU A 299 -2.62 6.46 -10.01
N GLN A 300 -2.95 6.08 -11.24
CA GLN A 300 -4.19 5.34 -11.55
C GLN A 300 -4.09 3.86 -11.14
N HIS A 301 -2.88 3.30 -11.16
CA HIS A 301 -2.60 1.93 -10.75
C HIS A 301 -1.23 1.79 -10.10
N ILE A 302 -1.02 0.68 -9.40
CA ILE A 302 0.21 0.39 -8.66
C ILE A 302 1.15 -0.55 -9.46
N ASN A 303 0.65 -1.19 -10.52
CA ASN A 303 1.41 -2.15 -11.32
C ASN A 303 2.63 -1.48 -12.00
N PRO A 304 3.88 -1.89 -11.68
CA PRO A 304 5.08 -1.28 -12.25
C PRO A 304 5.41 -1.76 -13.68
N LEU A 305 4.71 -2.77 -14.20
CA LEU A 305 4.84 -3.24 -15.59
C LEU A 305 4.09 -2.35 -16.58
N LEU A 306 3.22 -1.47 -16.08
CA LEU A 306 2.43 -0.54 -16.88
C LEU A 306 2.95 0.89 -16.69
N PRO A 307 2.86 1.74 -17.74
CA PRO A 307 3.13 3.18 -17.62
C PRO A 307 2.21 3.83 -16.59
N ALA A 308 2.71 4.76 -15.77
CA ALA A 308 1.98 5.37 -14.64
C ALA A 308 0.66 6.07 -15.03
N CYS A 309 0.55 6.56 -16.27
CA CYS A 309 -0.66 7.13 -16.86
C CYS A 309 -0.84 6.59 -18.28
N LEU A 310 -2.02 6.04 -18.59
CA LEU A 310 -2.36 5.55 -19.95
C LEU A 310 -2.94 6.64 -20.86
N ASN A 311 -3.32 7.79 -20.29
CA ASN A 311 -4.07 8.86 -20.98
C ASN A 311 -3.18 9.97 -21.56
N GLU A 312 -1.87 9.93 -21.30
CA GLU A 312 -0.97 10.89 -21.96
C GLU A 312 -0.81 10.44 -23.41
N GLU A 313 -0.99 11.36 -24.37
CA GLU A 313 -0.82 11.19 -25.82
C GLU A 313 0.64 10.85 -26.22
N GLU A 314 1.36 10.16 -25.35
CA GLU A 314 2.69 9.65 -25.58
C GLU A 314 2.58 8.44 -26.52
N SER A 315 3.04 8.64 -27.76
CA SER A 315 3.03 7.64 -28.84
C SER A 315 3.46 6.23 -28.40
N LYS A 316 4.42 6.14 -27.47
CA LYS A 316 4.95 4.87 -26.92
C LYS A 316 3.95 4.11 -26.03
N THR A 317 3.15 4.82 -25.23
CA THR A 317 2.15 4.21 -24.34
C THR A 317 0.98 3.68 -25.16
N CYS A 318 0.53 4.45 -26.15
CA CYS A 318 -0.49 4.02 -27.10
C CYS A 318 -0.04 2.81 -27.93
N GLU A 319 1.24 2.77 -28.36
CA GLU A 319 1.82 1.63 -29.07
C GLU A 319 1.94 0.38 -28.18
N PHE A 320 2.33 0.54 -26.91
CA PHE A 320 2.37 -0.57 -25.96
C PHE A 320 0.98 -1.19 -25.76
N VAL A 321 -0.04 -0.35 -25.54
CA VAL A 321 -1.42 -0.81 -25.34
C VAL A 321 -1.94 -1.49 -26.60
N SER A 322 -1.76 -0.90 -27.79
CA SER A 322 -2.25 -1.49 -29.04
C SER A 322 -1.59 -2.85 -29.35
N ASN A 323 -0.27 -2.97 -29.12
CA ASN A 323 0.45 -4.22 -29.27
C ASN A 323 -0.08 -5.28 -28.30
N PHE A 324 -0.28 -4.94 -27.03
CA PHE A 324 -0.78 -5.89 -26.04
C PHE A 324 -2.24 -6.30 -26.29
N MET A 325 -3.08 -5.38 -26.80
CA MET A 325 -4.47 -5.69 -27.17
C MET A 325 -4.55 -6.78 -28.25
N SER A 326 -3.54 -6.89 -29.12
CA SER A 326 -3.47 -7.98 -30.12
C SER A 326 -3.17 -9.36 -29.51
N GLU A 327 -2.43 -9.40 -28.39
CA GLU A 327 -2.07 -10.63 -27.66
C GLU A 327 -3.11 -11.03 -26.60
N LEU A 328 -4.18 -10.25 -26.45
CA LEU A 328 -5.10 -10.37 -25.31
C LEU A 328 -5.88 -11.69 -25.30
N SER A 329 -6.29 -12.18 -26.48
CA SER A 329 -7.04 -13.43 -26.62
C SER A 329 -6.25 -14.68 -26.17
N PRO A 330 -5.01 -14.93 -26.66
CA PRO A 330 -4.22 -16.07 -26.18
C PRO A 330 -3.84 -15.94 -24.70
N VAL A 331 -3.51 -14.73 -24.22
CA VAL A 331 -3.20 -14.49 -22.81
C VAL A 331 -4.40 -14.82 -21.91
N ARG A 332 -5.61 -14.46 -22.33
CA ARG A 332 -6.84 -14.83 -21.62
C ARG A 332 -7.04 -16.36 -21.57
N ALA A 333 -6.82 -17.05 -22.67
CA ALA A 333 -6.99 -18.52 -22.73
C ALA A 333 -6.00 -19.22 -21.79
N GLU A 334 -4.74 -18.78 -21.77
CA GLU A 334 -3.72 -19.29 -20.85
C GLU A 334 -4.06 -18.99 -19.39
N LEU A 335 -4.51 -17.76 -19.09
CA LEU A 335 -4.93 -17.37 -17.74
C LEU A 335 -6.13 -18.20 -17.26
N LEU A 336 -7.10 -18.44 -18.13
CA LEU A 336 -8.26 -19.26 -17.81
C LEU A 336 -7.85 -20.71 -17.53
N GLY A 337 -6.96 -21.29 -18.33
CA GLY A 337 -6.40 -22.62 -18.07
C GLY A 337 -5.68 -22.69 -16.73
N PHE A 338 -4.81 -21.71 -16.46
CA PHE A 338 -4.10 -21.60 -15.18
C PHE A 338 -5.04 -21.51 -13.97
N LEU A 339 -6.05 -20.64 -14.03
CA LEU A 339 -7.03 -20.50 -12.95
C LEU A 339 -7.98 -21.70 -12.82
N THR A 340 -8.27 -22.39 -13.93
CA THR A 340 -9.05 -23.64 -13.90
C THR A 340 -8.31 -24.71 -13.11
N HIS A 341 -7.00 -24.86 -13.33
CA HIS A 341 -6.18 -25.77 -12.50
C HIS A 341 -6.08 -25.31 -11.05
N ALA A 342 -5.95 -24.00 -10.81
CA ALA A 342 -5.94 -23.43 -9.46
C ALA A 342 -7.24 -23.70 -8.69
N LEU A 343 -8.37 -23.76 -9.39
CA LEU A 343 -9.70 -24.06 -8.85
C LEU A 343 -10.09 -25.53 -9.08
N LEU A 344 -9.11 -26.43 -9.06
CA LEU A 344 -9.32 -27.89 -9.04
C LEU A 344 -10.09 -28.42 -10.26
N GLY A 345 -9.87 -27.82 -11.43
CA GLY A 345 -10.51 -28.19 -12.69
C GLY A 345 -11.84 -27.48 -12.97
N ASP A 346 -12.31 -26.58 -12.10
CA ASP A 346 -13.57 -25.87 -12.31
C ASP A 346 -13.41 -24.64 -13.21
N SER A 347 -13.72 -24.81 -14.50
CA SER A 347 -13.63 -23.73 -15.49
C SER A 347 -14.65 -22.61 -15.30
N LEU A 348 -15.83 -22.89 -14.73
CA LEU A 348 -16.84 -21.84 -14.49
C LEU A 348 -16.40 -20.94 -13.34
N ALA A 349 -15.88 -21.51 -12.26
CA ALA A 349 -15.34 -20.74 -11.14
C ALA A 349 -14.14 -19.88 -11.58
N ALA A 350 -13.29 -20.42 -12.46
CA ALA A 350 -12.16 -19.69 -13.04
C ALA A 350 -12.62 -18.50 -13.90
N GLU A 351 -13.67 -18.67 -14.71
CA GLU A 351 -14.26 -17.56 -15.47
C GLU A 351 -14.71 -16.43 -14.54
N TYR A 352 -15.54 -16.73 -13.53
CA TYR A 352 -16.02 -15.72 -12.58
C TYR A 352 -14.89 -15.08 -11.77
N LEU A 353 -13.82 -15.83 -11.46
CA LEU A 353 -12.64 -15.28 -10.80
C LEU A 353 -11.91 -14.26 -11.69
N ILE A 354 -11.79 -14.52 -13.00
CA ILE A 354 -11.25 -13.51 -13.93
C ILE A 354 -12.13 -12.27 -13.95
N LEU A 355 -13.45 -12.43 -14.08
CA LEU A 355 -14.41 -11.30 -14.10
C LEU A 355 -14.30 -10.47 -12.81
N HIS A 356 -14.15 -11.14 -11.67
CA HIS A 356 -13.88 -10.51 -10.38
C HIS A 356 -12.56 -9.74 -10.40
N LEU A 357 -11.46 -10.36 -10.82
CA LEU A 357 -10.14 -9.72 -10.83
C LEU A 357 -10.06 -8.53 -11.78
N ILE A 358 -10.87 -8.44 -12.84
CA ILE A 358 -10.89 -7.26 -13.74
C ILE A 358 -11.94 -6.22 -13.34
N SER A 359 -12.76 -6.50 -12.33
CA SER A 359 -13.78 -5.57 -11.88
C SER A 359 -13.18 -4.35 -11.18
N THR A 360 -13.84 -3.20 -11.33
CA THR A 360 -13.42 -1.92 -10.77
C THR A 360 -14.60 -0.95 -10.77
N VAL A 361 -14.65 -0.10 -9.75
CA VAL A 361 -15.64 0.98 -9.69
C VAL A 361 -15.25 2.09 -10.67
N TYR A 362 -15.88 2.13 -11.83
CA TYR A 362 -15.59 3.12 -12.88
C TYR A 362 -16.40 4.42 -12.72
N GLY A 363 -17.45 4.40 -11.89
CA GLY A 363 -18.28 5.57 -11.66
C GLY A 363 -19.26 5.38 -10.52
N ARG A 364 -19.76 6.49 -10.00
CA ARG A 364 -20.81 6.52 -8.99
C ARG A 364 -21.94 7.38 -9.52
N ARG A 365 -23.16 6.85 -9.50
CA ARG A 365 -24.38 7.64 -9.72
C ARG A 365 -25.08 7.75 -8.38
N ASP A 366 -25.12 8.96 -7.85
CA ASP A 366 -25.52 9.23 -6.46
C ASP A 366 -24.68 8.40 -5.46
N VAL A 367 -25.30 7.44 -4.79
CA VAL A 367 -24.67 6.57 -3.79
C VAL A 367 -24.27 5.21 -4.36
N LEU A 368 -24.77 4.83 -5.54
CA LEU A 368 -24.56 3.48 -6.08
C LEU A 368 -23.21 3.37 -6.82
N PRO A 369 -22.27 2.52 -6.36
CA PRO A 369 -21.04 2.22 -7.09
C PRO A 369 -21.32 1.33 -8.31
N LEU A 370 -20.90 1.76 -9.50
CA LEU A 370 -21.04 0.98 -10.72
C LEU A 370 -19.73 0.26 -11.05
N GLY A 371 -19.82 -1.03 -11.39
CA GLY A 371 -18.66 -1.83 -11.82
C GLY A 371 -17.98 -2.64 -10.72
N LYS A 372 -18.48 -2.59 -9.48
CA LYS A 372 -18.06 -3.53 -8.44
C LYS A 372 -18.55 -4.95 -8.78
N PHE A 373 -17.76 -5.97 -8.43
CA PHE A 373 -18.17 -7.36 -8.60
C PHE A 373 -17.60 -8.24 -7.50
N THR A 374 -18.32 -8.32 -6.37
CA THR A 374 -17.94 -9.17 -5.25
C THR A 374 -18.38 -10.60 -5.51
N VAL A 375 -17.43 -11.52 -5.54
CA VAL A 375 -17.70 -12.96 -5.74
C VAL A 375 -17.53 -13.70 -4.43
N ASN A 376 -18.52 -14.52 -4.08
CA ASN A 376 -18.40 -15.54 -3.05
C ASN A 376 -18.15 -16.91 -3.70
N LEU A 377 -16.95 -17.45 -3.50
CA LEU A 377 -16.61 -18.84 -3.80
C LEU A 377 -17.05 -19.70 -2.61
N SER A 378 -18.20 -20.36 -2.78
CA SER A 378 -18.76 -21.28 -1.80
C SER A 378 -18.35 -22.73 -2.07
N GLY A 379 -18.38 -23.60 -1.07
CA GLY A 379 -17.93 -25.00 -1.20
C GLY A 379 -16.42 -25.19 -1.06
N CYS A 380 -15.71 -24.21 -0.48
CA CYS A 380 -14.28 -24.37 -0.23
C CYS A 380 -14.04 -25.42 0.88
N PRO A 381 -13.04 -26.32 0.73
CA PRO A 381 -12.81 -27.39 1.71
C PRO A 381 -12.19 -26.87 3.01
N ARG A 382 -12.88 -27.05 4.15
CA ARG A 382 -12.46 -26.60 5.52
C ARG A 382 -11.06 -27.05 5.95
N SER A 383 -10.66 -28.28 5.63
CA SER A 383 -9.42 -28.90 6.12
C SER A 383 -8.20 -28.68 5.21
N SER A 384 -8.40 -28.02 4.08
CA SER A 384 -7.36 -27.83 3.09
C SER A 384 -6.75 -26.45 3.24
N ALA A 385 -5.43 -26.34 3.17
CA ALA A 385 -4.74 -25.06 3.01
C ALA A 385 -5.12 -24.34 1.69
N PHE A 386 -6.18 -24.76 1.00
CA PHE A 386 -6.63 -24.27 -0.30
C PHE A 386 -6.88 -22.77 -0.31
N THR A 387 -7.57 -22.21 0.68
CA THR A 387 -7.84 -20.75 0.73
C THR A 387 -6.55 -19.95 0.83
N GLU A 388 -5.58 -20.43 1.62
CA GLU A 388 -4.26 -19.82 1.73
C GLU A 388 -3.45 -19.96 0.41
N HIS A 389 -3.49 -21.12 -0.24
CA HIS A 389 -2.81 -21.33 -1.53
C HIS A 389 -3.45 -20.50 -2.65
N LEU A 390 -4.78 -20.38 -2.66
CA LEU A 390 -5.52 -19.53 -3.58
C LEU A 390 -5.12 -18.06 -3.37
N TYR A 391 -5.01 -17.62 -2.11
CA TYR A 391 -4.51 -16.28 -1.79
C TYR A 391 -3.07 -16.08 -2.28
N ARG A 392 -2.15 -17.03 -2.04
CA ARG A 392 -0.77 -16.98 -2.56
C ARG A 392 -0.73 -16.86 -4.08
N LEU A 393 -1.63 -17.53 -4.78
CA LEU A 393 -1.75 -17.43 -6.23
C LEU A 393 -2.25 -16.04 -6.66
N ILE A 394 -3.28 -15.52 -6.00
CA ILE A 394 -3.77 -14.15 -6.25
C ILE A 394 -2.65 -13.13 -6.01
N GLN A 395 -1.86 -13.29 -4.93
CA GLN A 395 -0.70 -12.45 -4.64
C GLN A 395 0.31 -12.39 -5.79
N GLN A 396 0.46 -13.47 -6.57
CA GLN A 396 1.34 -13.49 -7.75
C GLN A 396 0.75 -12.76 -8.96
N LEU A 397 -0.58 -12.61 -9.04
CA LEU A 397 -1.29 -12.03 -10.18
C LEU A 397 -1.59 -10.53 -10.03
N VAL A 398 -1.93 -10.08 -8.82
CA VAL A 398 -2.33 -8.69 -8.55
C VAL A 398 -1.19 -7.91 -7.87
N PRO A 399 -1.14 -6.57 -8.00
CA PRO A 399 -0.08 -5.76 -7.39
C PRO A 399 -0.22 -5.61 -5.87
N ALA A 400 -1.45 -5.60 -5.36
CA ALA A 400 -1.77 -5.38 -3.95
C ALA A 400 -2.89 -6.33 -3.52
N SER A 401 -2.68 -7.06 -2.42
CA SER A 401 -3.72 -7.93 -1.87
C SER A 401 -3.56 -8.20 -0.38
N TYR A 402 -4.68 -8.34 0.31
CA TYR A 402 -4.72 -8.63 1.73
C TYR A 402 -5.65 -9.81 2.02
N HIS A 403 -5.23 -10.71 2.91
CA HIS A 403 -6.01 -11.86 3.34
C HIS A 403 -6.55 -11.63 4.74
N LEU A 404 -7.86 -11.45 4.83
CA LEU A 404 -8.57 -11.29 6.09
C LEU A 404 -9.16 -12.63 6.52
N ARG A 405 -8.59 -13.23 7.57
CA ARG A 405 -9.15 -14.42 8.22
C ARG A 405 -10.28 -13.98 9.15
N MET A 406 -11.51 -14.40 8.86
CA MET A 406 -12.67 -14.13 9.73
C MET A 406 -12.76 -15.15 10.86
N SER A 407 -11.87 -15.04 11.84
CA SER A 407 -12.02 -15.70 13.14
C SER A 407 -12.71 -14.78 14.14
N ILE A 408 -13.32 -15.34 15.19
CA ILE A 408 -13.95 -14.55 16.26
C ILE A 408 -12.94 -13.61 16.92
N GLU A 409 -11.72 -14.08 17.16
CA GLU A 409 -10.64 -13.27 17.72
C GLU A 409 -10.27 -12.09 16.81
N SER A 410 -10.07 -12.35 15.52
CA SER A 410 -9.76 -11.33 14.52
C SER A 410 -10.87 -10.28 14.45
N MET A 411 -12.13 -10.71 14.45
CA MET A 411 -13.28 -9.82 14.35
C MET A 411 -13.49 -8.95 15.59
N ASN A 412 -13.22 -9.45 16.80
CA ASN A 412 -13.43 -8.67 18.02
C ASN A 412 -12.25 -7.76 18.40
N HIS A 413 -11.00 -8.14 18.08
CA HIS A 413 -9.80 -7.39 18.48
C HIS A 413 -9.23 -6.48 17.39
N SER A 414 -9.51 -6.75 16.11
CA SER A 414 -8.96 -5.94 15.02
C SER A 414 -9.74 -4.64 14.81
N ARG A 415 -9.02 -3.58 14.46
CA ARG A 415 -9.61 -2.29 14.09
C ARG A 415 -9.81 -2.20 12.58
N PHE A 416 -11.05 -2.23 12.11
CA PHE A 416 -11.34 -2.18 10.68
C PHE A 416 -11.50 -0.76 10.15
N ILE A 417 -12.20 0.08 10.91
CA ILE A 417 -12.45 1.48 10.56
C ILE A 417 -11.39 2.41 11.15
N PRO A 418 -10.93 3.43 10.40
CA PRO A 418 -10.07 4.48 10.94
C PRO A 418 -10.79 5.33 11.99
N HIS A 419 -10.03 5.88 12.94
CA HIS A 419 -10.55 6.68 14.03
C HIS A 419 -9.67 7.91 14.30
N LYS A 420 -10.27 9.08 14.54
CA LYS A 420 -9.53 10.29 14.90
C LYS A 420 -9.18 10.26 16.38
N ASP A 421 -7.89 10.16 16.65
CA ASP A 421 -7.34 10.41 17.98
C ASP A 421 -7.18 11.93 18.17
N TYR A 422 -7.90 12.45 19.17
CA TYR A 422 -7.88 13.88 19.50
C TYR A 422 -6.75 14.25 20.46
N THR A 423 -6.14 13.30 21.17
CA THR A 423 -5.00 13.62 22.06
C THR A 423 -3.73 13.83 21.25
N ALA A 424 -3.49 12.93 20.30
CA ALA A 424 -2.37 13.01 19.36
C ALA A 424 -2.70 13.82 18.08
N ASN A 425 -3.92 14.35 17.96
CA ASN A 425 -4.46 15.03 16.78
C ASN A 425 -4.16 14.30 15.45
N ARG A 426 -4.40 12.98 15.42
CA ARG A 426 -4.00 12.10 14.31
C ARG A 426 -5.12 11.16 13.93
N LEU A 427 -5.30 10.90 12.65
CA LEU A 427 -6.16 9.82 12.19
C LEU A 427 -5.43 8.49 12.36
N VAL A 428 -5.88 7.63 13.27
CA VAL A 428 -5.36 6.27 13.43
C VAL A 428 -5.94 5.38 12.34
N SER A 429 -5.06 4.69 11.61
CA SER A 429 -5.42 3.85 10.48
C SER A 429 -6.20 2.60 10.90
N GLY A 430 -7.10 2.16 10.02
CA GLY A 430 -7.84 0.91 10.16
C GLY A 430 -7.51 -0.05 9.01
N LEU A 431 -7.79 -1.33 9.20
CA LEU A 431 -7.51 -2.39 8.23
C LEU A 431 -8.15 -2.14 6.84
N LEU A 432 -9.31 -1.47 6.80
CA LEU A 432 -10.00 -1.16 5.55
C LEU A 432 -9.48 0.09 4.84
N GLN A 433 -8.49 0.80 5.43
CA GLN A 433 -7.80 1.91 4.79
C GLN A 433 -6.78 1.39 3.75
N LEU A 434 -7.29 0.81 2.67
CA LEU A 434 -6.51 0.21 1.58
C LEU A 434 -6.52 1.11 0.34
N ALA A 435 -5.49 1.02 -0.49
CA ALA A 435 -5.49 1.72 -1.77
C ALA A 435 -6.55 1.16 -2.73
N SER A 436 -6.93 2.02 -3.68
CA SER A 436 -7.78 1.64 -4.79
C SER A 436 -7.24 0.41 -5.54
N ASN A 437 -8.16 -0.46 -5.94
CA ASN A 437 -7.94 -1.70 -6.67
C ASN A 437 -7.17 -2.81 -5.92
N THR A 438 -7.02 -2.68 -4.59
CA THR A 438 -6.49 -3.74 -3.73
C THR A 438 -7.44 -4.93 -3.70
N SER A 439 -6.90 -6.16 -3.82
CA SER A 439 -7.70 -7.39 -3.71
C SER A 439 -7.80 -7.85 -2.25
N LEU A 440 -8.98 -7.74 -1.67
CA LEU A 440 -9.28 -8.17 -0.31
C LEU A 440 -9.90 -9.58 -0.37
N VAL A 441 -9.16 -10.59 0.10
CA VAL A 441 -9.63 -11.97 0.19
C VAL A 441 -10.11 -12.24 1.61
N ILE A 442 -11.41 -12.43 1.77
CA ILE A 442 -12.07 -12.72 3.05
C ILE A 442 -12.26 -14.23 3.17
N ASP A 443 -11.71 -14.81 4.22
CA ASP A 443 -11.84 -16.23 4.52
C ASP A 443 -12.87 -16.47 5.63
N GLU A 444 -14.08 -16.86 5.23
CA GLU A 444 -15.16 -17.27 6.12
C GLU A 444 -15.07 -18.74 6.53
N THR A 445 -14.17 -19.53 5.94
CA THR A 445 -14.04 -20.97 6.30
C THR A 445 -13.52 -21.18 7.71
N GLN A 446 -12.83 -20.16 8.26
CA GLN A 446 -12.31 -20.12 9.63
C GLN A 446 -13.33 -19.58 10.66
N LEU A 447 -14.54 -19.24 10.21
CA LEU A 447 -15.56 -18.72 11.11
C LEU A 447 -16.21 -19.88 11.89
N GLU A 448 -15.97 -19.90 13.20
CA GLU A 448 -16.57 -20.86 14.12
C GLU A 448 -17.81 -20.29 14.80
N GLN A 449 -18.64 -21.16 15.39
CA GLN A 449 -19.79 -20.72 16.18
C GLN A 449 -19.30 -20.02 17.47
N GLY A 450 -19.69 -18.76 17.65
CA GLY A 450 -19.38 -18.00 18.86
C GLY A 450 -20.09 -16.64 18.88
N GLN A 451 -19.79 -15.83 19.89
CA GLN A 451 -20.38 -14.50 20.05
C GLN A 451 -19.43 -13.41 19.54
N LEU A 452 -19.97 -12.54 18.69
CA LEU A 452 -19.31 -11.30 18.30
C LEU A 452 -19.66 -10.21 19.31
N ASP A 453 -18.64 -9.52 19.79
CA ASP A 453 -18.83 -8.37 20.67
C ASP A 453 -19.38 -7.18 19.87
N THR A 454 -19.68 -6.08 20.55
CA THR A 454 -20.10 -4.83 19.89
C THR A 454 -19.08 -4.40 18.83
N ALA A 455 -17.78 -4.52 19.10
CA ALA A 455 -16.71 -4.25 18.12
C ALA A 455 -16.81 -5.18 16.90
N GLY A 456 -17.02 -6.48 17.11
CA GLY A 456 -17.20 -7.47 16.04
C GLY A 456 -18.39 -7.17 15.14
N VAL A 457 -19.53 -6.78 15.71
CA VAL A 457 -20.73 -6.39 14.95
C VAL A 457 -20.47 -5.13 14.10
N HIS A 458 -19.76 -4.14 14.66
CA HIS A 458 -19.34 -2.96 13.90
C HIS A 458 -18.41 -3.32 12.75
N ASN A 459 -17.47 -4.24 12.97
CA ASN A 459 -16.55 -4.72 11.94
C ASN A 459 -17.27 -5.48 10.80
N VAL A 460 -18.24 -6.34 11.12
CA VAL A 460 -19.09 -6.99 10.09
C VAL A 460 -19.90 -5.96 9.31
N THR A 461 -20.45 -4.96 9.99
CA THR A 461 -21.20 -3.87 9.35
C THR A 461 -20.31 -3.05 8.42
N ALA A 462 -19.07 -2.75 8.84
CA ALA A 462 -18.08 -2.06 8.01
C ALA A 462 -17.73 -2.86 6.75
N LEU A 463 -17.55 -4.19 6.86
CA LEU A 463 -17.38 -5.06 5.68
C LEU A 463 -18.61 -5.06 4.77
N GLY A 464 -19.82 -5.08 5.34
CA GLY A 464 -21.06 -4.98 4.57
C GLY A 464 -21.16 -3.66 3.80
N ASN A 465 -20.79 -2.54 4.43
CA ASN A 465 -20.74 -1.22 3.81
C ASN A 465 -19.69 -1.16 2.70
N LEU A 466 -18.51 -1.74 2.93
CA LEU A 466 -17.46 -1.84 1.94
C LEU A 466 -17.93 -2.60 0.68
N ILE A 467 -18.52 -3.78 0.88
CA ILE A 467 -18.96 -4.64 -0.23
C ILE A 467 -20.12 -4.02 -1.00
N THR A 468 -21.11 -3.46 -0.29
CA THR A 468 -22.35 -2.97 -0.90
C THR A 468 -22.16 -1.57 -1.51
N TRP A 469 -21.50 -0.67 -0.79
CA TRP A 469 -21.45 0.76 -1.12
C TRP A 469 -20.06 1.22 -1.53
N GLN A 470 -19.04 0.36 -1.41
CA GLN A 470 -17.65 0.73 -1.69
C GLN A 470 -17.27 2.00 -0.92
N LYS A 471 -17.56 2.01 0.38
CA LYS A 471 -17.24 3.12 1.28
C LYS A 471 -16.74 2.59 2.62
N VAL A 472 -15.92 3.39 3.29
CA VAL A 472 -15.43 3.12 4.65
C VAL A 472 -15.79 4.32 5.51
N ASP A 473 -16.43 4.06 6.65
CA ASP A 473 -16.83 5.10 7.58
C ASP A 473 -15.69 5.38 8.55
N TYR A 474 -15.30 6.66 8.69
CA TYR A 474 -14.22 7.10 9.56
C TYR A 474 -14.84 7.66 10.83
N ASP A 475 -14.38 7.18 11.98
CA ASP A 475 -14.94 7.55 13.27
C ASP A 475 -14.23 8.78 13.87
N PHE A 476 -14.96 9.89 13.98
CA PHE A 476 -14.50 11.12 14.63
C PHE A 476 -15.12 11.29 16.03
N ASN A 477 -15.41 10.18 16.72
CA ASN A 477 -16.08 10.08 18.03
C ASN A 477 -17.54 10.56 18.06
N TYR A 478 -17.80 11.77 17.59
CA TYR A 478 -19.12 12.41 17.61
C TYR A 478 -19.87 12.28 16.29
N HIS A 479 -19.14 12.08 15.19
CA HIS A 479 -19.71 11.91 13.85
C HIS A 479 -18.90 10.90 13.05
N ARG A 480 -19.55 10.30 12.05
CA ARG A 480 -18.89 9.41 11.09
C ARG A 480 -18.85 10.09 9.74
N MET A 481 -17.68 10.11 9.11
CA MET A 481 -17.52 10.60 7.74
C MET A 481 -17.37 9.42 6.79
N GLU A 482 -18.14 9.40 5.71
CA GLU A 482 -18.09 8.32 4.74
C GLU A 482 -17.06 8.64 3.64
N PHE A 483 -16.01 7.82 3.53
CA PHE A 483 -15.00 7.95 2.48
C PHE A 483 -15.23 6.90 1.39
N PRO A 484 -15.37 7.30 0.11
CA PRO A 484 -15.49 6.35 -0.99
C PRO A 484 -14.18 5.61 -1.21
N CYS A 485 -14.25 4.30 -1.41
CA CYS A 485 -13.11 3.44 -1.76
C CYS A 485 -13.39 2.65 -3.05
N ASN A 486 -12.38 1.95 -3.56
CA ASN A 486 -12.52 1.02 -4.68
C ASN A 486 -11.70 -0.23 -4.35
N ILE A 487 -12.30 -1.20 -3.67
CA ILE A 487 -11.63 -2.40 -3.16
C ILE A 487 -12.31 -3.63 -3.76
N ASN A 488 -11.50 -4.55 -4.30
CA ASN A 488 -12.00 -5.74 -4.96
C ASN A 488 -12.10 -6.89 -3.95
N VAL A 489 -13.32 -7.29 -3.57
CA VAL A 489 -13.55 -8.23 -2.47
C VAL A 489 -13.87 -9.64 -2.99
N LEU A 490 -13.07 -10.62 -2.62
CA LEU A 490 -13.32 -12.05 -2.85
C LEU A 490 -13.67 -12.70 -1.52
N ILE A 491 -14.79 -13.39 -1.46
CA ILE A 491 -15.22 -14.13 -0.27
C ILE A 491 -15.02 -15.62 -0.54
N THR A 492 -14.41 -16.32 0.40
CA THR A 492 -14.32 -17.79 0.39
C THR A 492 -15.12 -18.34 1.56
N SER A 493 -16.06 -19.24 1.28
CA SER A 493 -16.96 -19.79 2.27
C SER A 493 -17.18 -21.29 2.06
N GLU A 494 -17.53 -22.01 3.11
CA GLU A 494 -17.92 -23.42 3.00
C GLU A 494 -19.33 -23.54 2.39
N GLY A 495 -20.26 -22.67 2.81
CA GLY A 495 -21.66 -22.74 2.42
C GLY A 495 -22.24 -21.37 2.08
N ARG A 496 -23.33 -20.99 2.77
CA ARG A 496 -23.91 -19.66 2.63
C ARG A 496 -23.05 -18.66 3.39
N SER A 497 -22.62 -17.60 2.69
CA SER A 497 -21.81 -16.55 3.30
C SER A 497 -22.62 -15.67 4.23
N LEU A 498 -21.95 -15.19 5.29
CA LEU A 498 -22.49 -14.19 6.23
C LEU A 498 -22.55 -12.80 5.57
N LEU A 499 -21.56 -12.50 4.74
CA LEU A 499 -21.42 -11.20 4.09
C LEU A 499 -22.28 -11.11 2.83
N PRO A 500 -22.72 -9.89 2.44
CA PRO A 500 -23.37 -9.69 1.16
C PRO A 500 -22.40 -10.03 0.02
N SER A 501 -22.91 -10.57 -1.08
CA SER A 501 -22.13 -10.79 -2.30
C SER A 501 -22.97 -10.53 -3.54
N ASP A 502 -22.34 -10.02 -4.60
CA ASP A 502 -23.02 -9.72 -5.86
C ASP A 502 -23.31 -11.04 -6.62
N CYS A 503 -22.33 -11.96 -6.57
CA CYS A 503 -22.40 -13.26 -7.23
C CYS A 503 -21.89 -14.38 -6.32
N GLN A 504 -22.70 -15.40 -6.10
CA GLN A 504 -22.28 -16.64 -5.44
C GLN A 504 -21.97 -17.71 -6.50
N VAL A 505 -20.78 -18.29 -6.43
CA VAL A 505 -20.34 -19.40 -7.29
C VAL A 505 -19.97 -20.57 -6.39
N HIS A 506 -20.62 -21.71 -6.60
CA HIS A 506 -20.27 -22.93 -5.89
C HIS A 506 -19.14 -23.66 -6.63
N LEU A 507 -18.04 -23.91 -5.93
CA LEU A 507 -16.86 -24.61 -6.42
C LEU A 507 -17.20 -26.10 -6.58
N GLN A 508 -17.06 -26.61 -7.80
CA GLN A 508 -17.22 -28.04 -8.08
C GLN A 508 -15.87 -28.62 -8.52
N PRO A 509 -15.05 -29.12 -7.58
CA PRO A 509 -13.74 -29.67 -7.90
C PRO A 509 -13.91 -30.90 -8.79
N GLN A 510 -13.29 -30.86 -9.97
CA GLN A 510 -13.22 -32.00 -10.89
C GLN A 510 -11.97 -32.85 -10.64
N ILE A 511 -10.95 -32.24 -10.04
CA ILE A 511 -9.67 -32.83 -9.70
C ILE A 511 -9.55 -32.81 -8.18
N ILE A 512 -9.30 -33.97 -7.59
CA ILE A 512 -9.01 -34.08 -6.15
C ILE A 512 -7.56 -34.56 -6.06
N PRO A 513 -6.58 -33.64 -5.96
CA PRO A 513 -5.19 -34.05 -5.89
C PRO A 513 -4.91 -34.72 -4.53
N PRO A 514 -4.05 -35.75 -4.49
CA PRO A 514 -3.73 -36.47 -3.26
C PRO A 514 -2.96 -35.59 -2.26
N ASN A 515 -2.12 -34.67 -2.74
CA ASN A 515 -1.46 -33.64 -1.94
C ASN A 515 -1.74 -32.26 -2.56
N MET A 516 -2.55 -31.46 -1.86
CA MET A 516 -2.95 -30.13 -2.31
C MET A 516 -1.77 -29.14 -2.36
N GLU A 517 -0.83 -29.22 -1.40
CA GLU A 517 0.27 -28.26 -1.30
C GLU A 517 1.29 -28.46 -2.42
N GLU A 518 1.66 -29.71 -2.69
CA GLU A 518 2.56 -30.04 -3.81
C GLU A 518 1.93 -29.70 -5.16
N TYR A 519 0.63 -29.97 -5.32
CA TYR A 519 -0.09 -29.65 -6.56
C TYR A 519 -0.09 -28.14 -6.83
N MET A 520 -0.45 -27.33 -5.83
CA MET A 520 -0.49 -25.87 -5.96
C MET A 520 0.92 -25.26 -6.12
N SER A 521 1.91 -25.79 -5.41
CA SER A 521 3.32 -25.35 -5.54
C SER A 521 3.90 -25.69 -6.92
N SER A 522 3.58 -26.88 -7.44
CA SER A 522 3.95 -27.30 -8.79
C SER A 522 3.30 -26.39 -9.84
N LEU A 523 2.02 -26.03 -9.65
CA LEU A 523 1.32 -25.10 -10.54
C LEU A 523 2.00 -23.73 -10.59
N LEU A 524 2.40 -23.18 -9.43
CA LEU A 524 3.12 -21.91 -9.36
C LEU A 524 4.51 -21.97 -10.00
N THR A 525 5.20 -23.10 -9.87
CA THR A 525 6.54 -23.31 -10.45
C THR A 525 6.50 -23.59 -11.95
N ALA A 526 5.42 -24.20 -12.44
CA ALA A 526 5.26 -24.56 -13.85
C ALA A 526 5.06 -23.34 -14.76
N VAL A 527 4.53 -22.23 -14.24
CA VAL A 527 4.30 -21.02 -15.04
C VAL A 527 5.57 -20.18 -15.13
N LEU A 528 5.99 -19.89 -16.36
CA LEU A 528 7.15 -19.03 -16.59
C LEU A 528 6.90 -17.60 -16.06
N PRO A 529 7.91 -16.93 -15.47
CA PRO A 529 7.79 -15.55 -15.00
C PRO A 529 7.34 -14.56 -16.09
N SER A 530 7.71 -14.81 -17.36
CA SER A 530 7.28 -13.99 -18.50
C SER A 530 5.77 -14.05 -18.73
N VAL A 531 5.17 -15.23 -18.59
CA VAL A 531 3.72 -15.44 -18.73
C VAL A 531 2.97 -14.80 -17.56
N LEU A 532 3.49 -14.92 -16.34
CA LEU A 532 2.93 -14.21 -15.17
C LEU A 532 2.93 -12.68 -15.37
N ASN A 533 3.99 -12.12 -15.97
CA ASN A 533 4.02 -10.69 -16.31
C ASN A 533 2.93 -10.33 -17.33
N LYS A 534 2.66 -11.18 -18.32
CA LYS A 534 1.51 -10.97 -19.24
C LYS A 534 0.18 -11.01 -18.49
N PHE A 535 -0.02 -11.92 -17.54
CA PHE A 535 -1.24 -11.96 -16.71
C PHE A 535 -1.41 -10.70 -15.86
N ARG A 536 -0.33 -10.20 -15.24
CA ARG A 536 -0.32 -8.98 -14.43
C ARG A 536 -0.69 -7.75 -15.26
N ILE A 537 -0.11 -7.63 -16.46
CA ILE A 537 -0.43 -6.56 -17.42
C ILE A 537 -1.89 -6.68 -17.85
N TYR A 538 -2.33 -7.88 -18.24
CA TYR A 538 -3.70 -8.16 -18.67
C TYR A 538 -4.74 -7.71 -17.62
N LEU A 539 -4.60 -8.16 -16.38
CA LEU A 539 -5.56 -7.84 -15.31
C LEU A 539 -5.59 -6.35 -14.98
N SER A 540 -4.44 -5.68 -15.03
CA SER A 540 -4.35 -4.26 -14.68
C SER A 540 -4.84 -3.36 -15.81
N LEU A 541 -4.50 -3.69 -17.06
CA LEU A 541 -4.88 -2.92 -18.25
C LEU A 541 -6.40 -2.93 -18.45
N LEU A 542 -7.04 -4.10 -18.29
CA LEU A 542 -8.48 -4.24 -18.49
C LEU A 542 -9.33 -3.39 -17.54
N ARG A 543 -8.81 -3.10 -16.34
CA ARG A 543 -9.47 -2.21 -15.37
C ARG A 543 -9.48 -0.75 -15.82
N LEU A 544 -8.59 -0.37 -16.75
CA LEU A 544 -8.39 1.01 -17.19
C LEU A 544 -9.06 1.29 -18.54
N LEU A 545 -9.62 0.26 -19.21
CA LEU A 545 -10.30 0.43 -20.48
C LEU A 545 -11.68 1.07 -20.30
N ASP A 546 -11.96 2.03 -21.17
CA ASP A 546 -13.29 2.60 -21.30
C ASP A 546 -14.25 1.60 -21.95
N TYR A 547 -15.47 1.54 -21.42
CA TYR A 547 -16.52 0.65 -21.90
C TYR A 547 -17.81 1.40 -22.16
N SER A 548 -18.41 1.16 -23.32
CA SER A 548 -19.70 1.73 -23.71
C SER A 548 -20.65 0.65 -24.23
N ILE A 549 -21.96 0.90 -24.10
CA ILE A 549 -23.02 0.05 -24.65
C ILE A 549 -23.65 0.84 -25.78
N SER A 550 -23.71 0.26 -26.98
CA SER A 550 -24.35 0.89 -28.13
C SER A 550 -25.87 0.85 -28.00
N ASP A 551 -26.55 1.86 -28.57
CA ASP A 551 -28.02 1.97 -28.50
C ASP A 551 -28.76 0.76 -29.11
N GLU A 552 -28.17 0.15 -30.14
CA GLU A 552 -28.70 -1.06 -30.78
C GLU A 552 -28.76 -2.24 -29.80
N VAL A 553 -27.69 -2.43 -29.01
CA VAL A 553 -27.61 -3.54 -28.06
C VAL A 553 -28.44 -3.24 -26.82
N THR A 554 -28.53 -1.97 -26.40
CA THR A 554 -29.43 -1.56 -25.31
C THR A 554 -30.88 -1.95 -25.61
N LYS A 555 -31.37 -1.70 -26.83
CA LYS A 555 -32.73 -2.13 -27.24
C LYS A 555 -32.89 -3.65 -27.21
N ALA A 556 -31.91 -4.40 -27.71
CA ALA A 556 -31.95 -5.86 -27.68
C ALA A 556 -31.95 -6.42 -26.24
N VAL A 557 -31.23 -5.78 -25.32
CA VAL A 557 -31.24 -6.13 -23.89
C VAL A 557 -32.59 -5.83 -23.25
N GLU A 558 -33.20 -4.69 -23.57
CA GLU A 558 -34.54 -4.31 -23.08
C GLU A 558 -35.60 -5.31 -23.56
N GLU A 559 -35.59 -5.66 -24.84
CA GLU A 559 -36.49 -6.65 -25.43
C GLU A 559 -36.32 -8.02 -24.75
N ASP A 560 -35.08 -8.49 -24.60
CA ASP A 560 -34.76 -9.75 -23.91
C ASP A 560 -35.23 -9.73 -22.45
N PHE A 561 -35.05 -8.61 -21.73
CA PHE A 561 -35.48 -8.50 -20.34
C PHE A 561 -37.01 -8.54 -20.20
N VAL A 562 -37.72 -7.88 -21.11
CA VAL A 562 -39.19 -7.95 -21.19
C VAL A 562 -39.64 -9.38 -21.49
N GLU A 563 -38.97 -10.09 -22.41
CA GLU A 563 -39.27 -11.49 -22.72
C GLU A 563 -39.03 -12.42 -21.53
N MET A 564 -37.91 -12.26 -20.82
CA MET A 564 -37.60 -13.03 -19.61
C MET A 564 -38.67 -12.84 -18.52
N ARG A 565 -39.16 -11.62 -18.33
CA ARG A 565 -40.25 -11.33 -17.38
C ARG A 565 -41.62 -11.85 -17.83
N LYS A 566 -41.89 -11.87 -19.13
CA LYS A 566 -43.11 -12.50 -19.68
C LYS A 566 -43.13 -14.00 -19.39
N ASN A 567 -41.99 -14.66 -19.55
CA ASN A 567 -41.87 -16.10 -19.35
C ASN A 567 -41.92 -16.47 -17.86
N ASN A 568 -41.33 -15.66 -16.96
CA ASN A 568 -41.36 -15.87 -15.52
C ASN A 568 -41.45 -14.52 -14.75
N PRO A 569 -42.66 -14.08 -14.33
CA PRO A 569 -42.87 -12.77 -13.72
C PRO A 569 -42.16 -12.54 -12.38
N GLU A 570 -41.98 -13.58 -11.57
CA GLU A 570 -41.41 -13.48 -10.21
C GLU A 570 -39.90 -13.76 -10.14
N SER A 571 -39.25 -14.24 -11.22
CA SER A 571 -37.88 -14.76 -11.14
C SER A 571 -36.78 -13.78 -11.56
N VAL A 572 -37.12 -12.61 -12.12
CA VAL A 572 -36.12 -11.67 -12.69
C VAL A 572 -36.32 -10.24 -12.19
N THR A 573 -35.51 -9.87 -11.21
CA THR A 573 -35.49 -8.53 -10.61
C THR A 573 -34.66 -7.55 -11.45
N ALA A 574 -34.78 -6.24 -11.15
CA ALA A 574 -33.92 -5.23 -11.76
C ALA A 574 -32.44 -5.44 -11.37
N ASP A 575 -32.18 -5.91 -10.15
CA ASP A 575 -30.84 -6.23 -9.67
C ASP A 575 -30.23 -7.42 -10.42
N ASP A 576 -31.04 -8.41 -10.81
CA ASP A 576 -30.58 -9.52 -11.65
C ASP A 576 -30.15 -9.05 -13.04
N LEU A 577 -30.90 -8.11 -13.62
CA LEU A 577 -30.51 -7.48 -14.89
C LEU A 577 -29.21 -6.71 -14.73
N HIS A 578 -29.06 -5.94 -13.66
CA HIS A 578 -27.83 -5.20 -13.37
C HIS A 578 -26.62 -6.15 -13.25
N LYS A 579 -26.76 -7.25 -12.50
CA LYS A 579 -25.72 -8.29 -12.38
C LYS A 579 -25.38 -8.92 -13.72
N MET A 580 -26.38 -9.22 -14.54
CA MET A 580 -26.17 -9.80 -15.87
C MET A 580 -25.46 -8.83 -16.81
N LEU A 581 -25.78 -7.54 -16.76
CA LEU A 581 -25.07 -6.48 -17.48
C LEU A 581 -23.62 -6.35 -17.03
N LEU A 582 -23.35 -6.44 -15.72
CA LEU A 582 -21.99 -6.45 -15.19
C LEU A 582 -21.19 -7.65 -15.72
N VAL A 583 -21.75 -8.86 -15.65
CA VAL A 583 -21.12 -10.07 -16.20
C VAL A 583 -20.85 -9.91 -17.70
N ALA A 584 -21.81 -9.40 -18.46
CA ALA A 584 -21.66 -9.16 -19.89
C ALA A 584 -20.55 -8.13 -20.20
N ARG A 585 -20.50 -7.04 -19.43
CA ARG A 585 -19.42 -6.04 -19.49
C ARG A 585 -18.06 -6.66 -19.24
N PHE A 586 -17.90 -7.41 -18.15
CA PHE A 586 -16.62 -8.03 -17.82
C PHE A 586 -16.23 -9.08 -18.85
N LEU A 587 -17.17 -9.84 -19.42
CA LEU A 587 -16.88 -10.78 -20.50
C LEU A 587 -16.40 -10.07 -21.76
N SER A 588 -17.04 -8.97 -22.15
CA SER A 588 -16.57 -8.12 -23.26
C SER A 588 -15.15 -7.60 -22.99
N LEU A 589 -14.92 -6.96 -21.83
CA LEU A 589 -13.62 -6.43 -21.45
C LEU A 589 -12.55 -7.52 -21.42
N SER A 590 -12.86 -8.68 -20.84
CA SER A 590 -11.94 -9.81 -20.80
C SER A 590 -11.50 -10.28 -22.19
N ALA A 591 -12.34 -10.11 -23.21
CA ALA A 591 -12.03 -10.41 -24.60
C ALA A 591 -11.38 -9.24 -25.35
N GLY A 592 -11.09 -8.12 -24.68
CA GLY A 592 -10.52 -6.91 -25.29
C GLY A 592 -11.55 -6.06 -26.05
N GLN A 593 -12.84 -6.32 -25.87
CA GLN A 593 -13.92 -5.57 -26.51
C GLN A 593 -14.37 -4.43 -25.58
N THR A 594 -14.26 -3.19 -26.06
CA THR A 594 -14.71 -1.98 -25.33
C THR A 594 -16.20 -1.70 -25.51
N THR A 595 -16.90 -2.51 -26.32
CA THR A 595 -18.34 -2.42 -26.54
C THR A 595 -19.04 -3.75 -26.28
N LEU A 596 -20.31 -3.70 -25.87
CA LEU A 596 -21.13 -4.91 -25.74
C LEU A 596 -21.49 -5.45 -27.13
N SER A 597 -21.25 -6.73 -27.36
CA SER A 597 -21.73 -7.43 -28.56
C SER A 597 -22.87 -8.41 -28.20
N ARG A 598 -23.74 -8.70 -29.16
CA ARG A 598 -24.85 -9.65 -28.98
C ARG A 598 -24.35 -11.05 -28.59
N GLU A 599 -23.21 -11.48 -29.14
CA GLU A 599 -22.59 -12.76 -28.79
C GLU A 599 -22.17 -12.80 -27.32
N ARG A 600 -21.52 -11.74 -26.81
CA ARG A 600 -21.12 -11.66 -25.40
C ARG A 600 -22.31 -11.59 -24.46
N TRP A 601 -23.38 -10.90 -24.86
CA TRP A 601 -24.64 -10.90 -24.13
C TRP A 601 -25.24 -12.30 -24.00
N LEU A 602 -25.35 -13.05 -25.10
CA LEU A 602 -25.83 -14.43 -25.07
C LEU A 602 -24.93 -15.33 -24.21
N ARG A 603 -23.61 -15.16 -24.31
CA ARG A 603 -22.65 -15.90 -23.47
C ARG A 603 -22.81 -15.59 -21.98
N ALA A 604 -23.06 -14.33 -21.61
CA ALA A 604 -23.35 -13.95 -20.24
C ALA A 604 -24.59 -14.66 -19.70
N LYS A 605 -25.68 -14.71 -20.49
CA LYS A 605 -26.90 -15.46 -20.15
C LYS A 605 -26.61 -16.94 -19.93
N GLN A 606 -25.78 -17.55 -20.78
CA GLN A 606 -25.40 -18.95 -20.65
C GLN A 606 -24.60 -19.21 -19.36
N LEU A 607 -23.59 -18.39 -19.05
CA LEU A 607 -22.80 -18.54 -17.82
C LEU A 607 -23.67 -18.40 -16.57
N GLU A 608 -24.58 -17.44 -16.58
CA GLU A 608 -25.48 -17.20 -15.46
C GLU A 608 -26.49 -18.33 -15.28
N ALA A 609 -26.99 -18.92 -16.38
CA ALA A 609 -27.84 -20.10 -16.33
C ALA A 609 -27.10 -21.32 -15.73
N LEU A 610 -25.85 -21.56 -16.13
CA LEU A 610 -25.02 -22.63 -15.58
C LEU A 610 -24.78 -22.43 -14.07
N ARG A 611 -24.46 -21.19 -13.66
CA ARG A 611 -24.27 -20.84 -12.24
C ARG A 611 -25.54 -21.07 -11.42
N LYS A 612 -26.70 -20.60 -11.91
CA LYS A 612 -27.99 -20.79 -11.23
C LYS A 612 -28.36 -22.28 -11.11
N ALA A 613 -28.10 -23.07 -12.16
CA ALA A 613 -28.32 -24.52 -12.13
C ALA A 613 -27.47 -25.21 -11.03
N ARG A 614 -26.20 -24.80 -10.85
CA ARG A 614 -25.35 -25.34 -9.78
C ARG A 614 -25.91 -25.05 -8.38
N LEU A 615 -26.41 -23.83 -8.14
CA LEU A 615 -26.99 -23.47 -6.83
C LEU A 615 -28.30 -24.20 -6.54
N GLN A 616 -29.14 -24.40 -7.55
CA GLN A 616 -30.38 -25.17 -7.40
C GLN A 616 -30.12 -26.63 -7.05
N GLN A 617 -29.13 -27.26 -7.69
CA GLN A 617 -28.73 -28.63 -7.37
C GLN A 617 -28.32 -28.77 -5.89
N GLN A 618 -27.62 -27.79 -5.32
CA GLN A 618 -27.28 -27.81 -3.89
C GLN A 618 -28.49 -27.65 -2.97
N GLN A 619 -29.43 -26.75 -3.29
CA GLN A 619 -30.65 -26.59 -2.49
C GLN A 619 -31.46 -27.89 -2.43
N CYS A 620 -31.50 -28.64 -3.53
CA CYS A 620 -32.15 -29.95 -3.57
C CYS A 620 -31.39 -31.03 -2.77
N VAL A 621 -30.06 -30.99 -2.75
CA VAL A 621 -29.24 -31.95 -1.96
C VAL A 621 -29.38 -31.67 -0.46
N ASN A 622 -29.27 -30.42 -0.04
CA ASN A 622 -29.42 -30.04 1.38
C ASN A 622 -30.88 -30.17 1.87
N GLY A 623 -31.86 -30.07 0.98
CA GLY A 623 -33.28 -30.26 1.31
C GLY A 623 -33.69 -31.73 1.54
N ASN A 624 -32.86 -32.69 1.12
CA ASN A 624 -33.08 -34.12 1.35
C ASN A 624 -32.36 -34.65 2.60
N GLU A 625 -31.67 -33.79 3.35
CA GLU A 625 -31.06 -34.10 4.67
C GLU A 625 -31.90 -33.58 5.85
N LEU A 626 -33.18 -33.27 5.63
CA LEU A 626 -34.15 -32.92 6.69
C LEU A 626 -34.97 -34.13 7.15
#